data_AF-A0A7X9WZR3-F1
#
_entry.id   AF-A0A7X9WZR3-F1
#
_cell.length_a   1.000
_cell.length_b   1.000
_cell.length_c   1.000
_cell.angle_alpha   90.00
_cell.angle_beta   90.00
_cell.angle_gamma   90.00
#
_symmetry.space_group_name_H-M   'P 1'
#
loop_
_entity.id
_entity.type
_entity.pdbx_description
1 polymer ?
#
loop_
_entity_poly.entity_id
_entity_poly.type
_entity_poly.pdbx_seq_one_letter_code
_entity_poly.pdbx_strand_id
1 'polypeptide(L)'
;MSRTRALSSHARKVLVALLDAGDQWSHGYELAQLADVKSGTLYPLLIRLEAQGYLEAEWQQPAEGGRPPRHAYRLTASGVQLARANHPGQAAMSALRRREATI
;
A
#
# COMPACT_ATOMS: atom_id res chain seq x y z
N MET A 1 -9.58 20.15 11.01
CA MET A 1 -10.58 19.31 10.30
C MET A 1 -9.90 18.65 9.10
N SER A 2 -9.30 17.48 9.30
CA SER A 2 -8.63 16.75 8.23
C SER A 2 -9.70 16.04 7.40
N ARG A 3 -9.94 16.47 6.15
CA ARG A 3 -10.83 15.73 5.25
C ARG A 3 -10.23 14.34 5.01
N THR A 4 -10.86 13.29 5.52
CA THR A 4 -10.55 11.91 5.17
C THR A 4 -10.92 11.69 3.71
N ARG A 5 -9.99 12.02 2.79
CA ARG A 5 -10.15 11.69 1.38
C ARG A 5 -10.00 10.19 1.22
N ALA A 6 -10.87 9.60 0.40
CA ALA A 6 -10.76 8.21 0.00
C ALA A 6 -9.40 7.93 -0.65
N LEU A 7 -8.85 6.75 -0.39
CA LEU A 7 -7.59 6.30 -0.99
C LEU A 7 -7.69 6.26 -2.52
N SER A 8 -6.63 6.75 -3.18
CA SER A 8 -6.52 6.69 -4.63
C SER A 8 -6.49 5.24 -5.13
N SER A 9 -6.80 5.03 -6.41
CA SER A 9 -6.73 3.69 -7.02
C SER A 9 -5.32 3.09 -6.89
N HIS A 10 -4.27 3.88 -7.20
CA HIS A 10 -2.88 3.47 -7.04
C HIS A 10 -2.54 3.08 -5.59
N ALA A 11 -3.03 3.84 -4.60
CA ALA A 11 -2.82 3.50 -3.19
C ALA A 11 -3.46 2.16 -2.82
N ARG A 12 -4.67 1.90 -3.30
CA ARG A 12 -5.35 0.62 -3.08
C ARG A 12 -4.60 -0.54 -3.72
N LYS A 13 -4.13 -0.40 -4.96
CA LYS A 13 -3.34 -1.45 -5.63
C LYS A 13 -2.04 -1.79 -4.87
N VAL A 14 -1.31 -0.76 -4.41
CA VAL A 14 -0.07 -0.93 -3.63
C VAL A 14 -0.34 -1.60 -2.29
N LEU A 15 -1.40 -1.19 -1.59
CA LEU A 15 -1.82 -1.82 -0.33
C LEU A 15 -2.22 -3.29 -0.51
N VAL A 16 -2.86 -3.65 -1.62
CA VAL A 16 -3.18 -5.06 -1.95
C VAL A 16 -1.91 -5.86 -2.21
N ALA A 17 -1.00 -5.35 -3.05
CA ALA A 17 0.25 -6.06 -3.34
C ALA A 17 1.05 -6.36 -2.05
N LEU A 18 1.10 -5.41 -1.12
CA LEU A 18 1.72 -5.61 0.19
C LEU A 18 0.92 -6.54 1.11
N LEU A 19 -0.41 -6.53 1.02
CA LEU A 19 -1.27 -7.43 1.79
C LEU A 19 -1.10 -8.88 1.34
N ASP A 20 -0.98 -9.11 0.03
CA ASP A 20 -0.76 -10.41 -0.57
C ASP A 20 0.64 -10.97 -0.22
N ALA A 21 1.64 -10.09 -0.04
CA ALA A 21 2.97 -10.46 0.45
C ALA A 21 3.00 -10.85 1.94
N GLY A 22 1.98 -10.47 2.73
CA GLY A 22 1.89 -10.78 4.16
C GLY A 22 3.02 -10.15 4.97
N ASP A 23 3.69 -10.95 5.80
CA ASP A 23 4.81 -10.51 6.65
C ASP A 23 6.15 -10.41 5.90
N GLN A 24 6.16 -10.75 4.60
CA GLN A 24 7.36 -10.66 3.77
C GLN A 24 7.67 -9.22 3.37
N TRP A 25 8.96 -8.93 3.28
CA TRP A 25 9.45 -7.63 2.81
C TRP A 25 9.31 -7.51 1.30
N SER A 26 8.75 -6.40 0.83
CA SER A 26 8.57 -6.09 -0.59
C SER A 26 9.42 -4.90 -1.04
N HIS A 27 10.13 -5.03 -2.16
CA HIS A 27 10.96 -3.93 -2.66
C HIS A 27 10.14 -2.93 -3.49
N GLY A 28 10.44 -1.63 -3.36
CA GLY A 28 9.71 -0.58 -4.08
C GLY A 28 9.64 -0.78 -5.61
N TYR A 29 10.72 -1.26 -6.23
CA TYR A 29 10.72 -1.52 -7.68
C TYR A 29 9.74 -2.63 -8.06
N GLU A 30 9.68 -3.71 -7.28
CA GLU A 30 8.76 -4.83 -7.51
C GLU A 30 7.31 -4.39 -7.28
N LEU A 31 7.05 -3.59 -6.24
CA LEU A 31 5.74 -3.00 -5.99
C LEU A 31 5.26 -2.13 -7.15
N ALA A 32 6.15 -1.36 -7.80
CA ALA A 32 5.79 -0.59 -9.00
C ALA A 32 5.31 -1.50 -10.13
N GLN A 33 5.96 -2.65 -10.33
CA GLN A 33 5.59 -3.62 -11.36
C GLN A 33 4.27 -4.33 -11.02
N LEU A 34 4.16 -4.90 -9.81
CA LEU A 34 3.00 -5.66 -9.37
C LEU A 34 1.73 -4.80 -9.32
N ALA A 35 1.82 -3.57 -8.84
CA ALA A 35 0.68 -2.67 -8.72
C ALA A 35 0.42 -1.84 -9.98
N ASP A 36 1.23 -1.99 -11.03
CA ASP A 36 1.17 -1.19 -12.26
C ASP A 36 1.14 0.33 -11.95
N VAL A 37 2.14 0.77 -11.16
CA VAL A 37 2.27 2.17 -10.70
C VAL A 37 3.65 2.70 -11.09
N LYS A 38 3.67 3.83 -11.79
CA LYS A 38 4.92 4.51 -12.13
C LYS A 38 5.69 4.93 -10.88
N SER A 39 7.01 4.81 -10.91
CA SER A 39 7.91 5.15 -9.79
C SER A 39 7.69 6.56 -9.24
N GLY A 40 7.47 7.56 -10.10
CA GLY A 40 7.20 8.95 -9.70
C GLY A 40 5.89 9.13 -8.90
N THR A 41 4.98 8.16 -8.95
CA THR A 41 3.78 8.11 -8.11
C THR A 41 3.97 7.18 -6.92
N LEU A 42 4.65 6.04 -7.11
CA LEU A 42 4.86 5.04 -6.08
C LEU A 42 5.65 5.58 -4.90
N TYR A 43 6.84 6.16 -5.11
CA TYR A 43 7.72 6.52 -3.99
C TYR A 43 7.12 7.62 -3.10
N PRO A 44 6.53 8.71 -3.63
CA PRO A 44 5.82 9.68 -2.79
C PRO A 44 4.60 9.08 -2.07
N LEU A 45 3.99 8.02 -2.60
CA LEU A 45 2.93 7.29 -1.92
C LEU A 45 3.47 6.46 -0.75
N LEU A 46 4.53 5.67 -0.97
CA LEU A 46 5.17 4.85 0.06
C LEU A 46 5.63 5.71 1.25
N ILE A 47 6.32 6.83 0.97
CA ILE A 47 6.78 7.79 1.99
C ILE A 47 5.60 8.30 2.83
N ARG A 48 4.47 8.63 2.20
CA ARG A 48 3.29 9.11 2.93
C ARG A 48 2.64 8.02 3.78
N LEU A 49 2.58 6.78 3.29
CA LEU A 49 2.01 5.66 4.03
C LEU A 49 2.89 5.27 5.23
N GLU A 50 4.21 5.29 5.04
CA GLU A 50 5.19 5.12 6.11
C GLU A 50 5.07 6.22 7.17
N ALA A 51 5.05 7.49 6.76
CA ALA A 51 4.88 8.63 7.67
C ALA A 51 3.54 8.61 8.44
N GLN A 52 2.53 7.91 7.91
CA GLN A 52 1.23 7.68 8.57
C GLN A 52 1.21 6.42 9.45
N GLY A 53 2.32 5.68 9.53
CA GLY A 53 2.45 4.47 10.33
C GLY A 53 1.77 3.24 9.73
N TYR A 54 1.46 3.25 8.44
CA TYR A 54 0.86 2.11 7.73
C TYR A 54 1.90 1.15 7.15
N LEU A 55 3.13 1.61 6.99
CA LEU A 55 4.25 0.81 6.49
C LEU A 55 5.41 0.86 7.47
N GLU A 56 6.11 -0.25 7.57
CA GLU A 56 7.48 -0.27 8.02
C GLU A 56 8.39 -0.25 6.80
N ALA A 57 9.53 0.43 6.91
CA ALA A 57 10.54 0.50 5.87
C ALA A 57 11.91 0.21 6.45
N GLU A 58 12.71 -0.59 5.75
CA GLU A 58 14.10 -0.84 6.11
C GLU A 58 15.00 -0.88 4.89
N TRP A 59 16.28 -0.57 5.10
CA TRP A 59 17.31 -0.78 4.10
C TRP A 59 17.81 -2.22 4.19
N GLN A 60 17.59 -3.00 3.13
CA GLN A 60 18.10 -4.36 3.03
C GLN A 60 19.37 -4.38 2.18
N GLN A 61 20.37 -5.10 2.67
CA GLN A 61 21.54 -5.43 1.86
C GLN A 61 21.17 -6.49 0.82
N PRO A 62 21.68 -6.38 -0.42
CA PRO A 62 21.45 -7.40 -1.42
C PRO A 62 22.16 -8.70 -1.04
N ALA A 63 21.52 -9.83 -1.34
CA ALA A 63 22.08 -11.17 -1.08
C ALA A 63 23.36 -11.45 -1.90
N GLU A 64 23.48 -10.85 -3.08
CA GLU A 64 24.67 -10.93 -3.93
C GLU A 64 25.43 -9.59 -3.91
N GLY A 65 26.72 -9.67 -3.58
CA GLY A 65 27.61 -8.52 -3.46
C GLY A 65 27.65 -7.66 -4.74
N GLY A 66 27.72 -6.34 -4.55
CA GLY A 66 27.91 -5.36 -5.64
C GLY A 66 26.67 -4.58 -6.04
N ARG A 67 25.49 -4.89 -5.48
CA ARG A 67 24.30 -4.03 -5.65
C ARG A 67 24.17 -3.05 -4.47
N PRO A 68 23.63 -1.84 -4.69
CA PRO A 68 23.33 -0.93 -3.59
C PRO A 68 22.22 -1.50 -2.70
N PRO A 69 22.20 -1.14 -1.40
CA PRO A 69 21.06 -1.41 -0.53
C PRO A 69 19.74 -0.94 -1.14
N ARG A 70 18.65 -1.64 -0.83
CA ARG A 70 17.32 -1.30 -1.34
C ARG A 70 16.35 -1.12 -0.19
N HIS A 71 15.48 -0.12 -0.30
CA HIS A 71 14.34 -0.01 0.59
C HIS A 71 13.39 -1.17 0.37
N ALA A 72 13.06 -1.84 1.46
CA ALA A 72 12.01 -2.84 1.55
C ALA A 72 10.91 -2.32 2.46
N TYR A 73 9.67 -2.71 2.14
CA TYR A 73 8.47 -2.24 2.82
C TYR A 73 7.60 -3.43 3.22
N ARG A 74 6.94 -3.33 4.37
CA ARG A 74 5.87 -4.25 4.79
C ARG A 74 4.75 -3.50 5.48
N LEU A 75 3.56 -4.08 5.52
CA LEU A 75 2.44 -3.47 6.25
C LEU A 75 2.67 -3.58 7.76
N THR A 76 2.36 -2.51 8.48
CA THR A 76 2.11 -2.59 9.92
C THR A 76 0.73 -3.21 10.17
N ALA A 77 0.42 -3.52 11.43
CA ALA A 77 -0.92 -3.97 11.81
C ALA A 77 -2.04 -2.97 11.42
N SER A 78 -1.77 -1.66 11.48
CA SER A 78 -2.72 -0.63 11.01
C SER A 78 -2.78 -0.59 9.48
N GLY A 79 -1.66 -0.81 8.79
CA GLY A 79 -1.60 -0.95 7.34
C GLY A 79 -2.44 -2.11 6.82
N VAL A 80 -2.36 -3.28 7.48
CA VAL A 80 -3.19 -4.46 7.15
C VAL A 80 -4.68 -4.13 7.27
N GLN A 81 -5.09 -3.47 8.34
CA GLN A 81 -6.48 -3.04 8.52
C GLN A 81 -6.92 -2.06 7.41
N LEU A 82 -6.07 -1.09 7.08
CA LEU A 82 -6.32 -0.12 6.02
C LEU A 82 -6.49 -0.82 4.65
N ALA A 83 -5.58 -1.74 4.31
CA ALA A 83 -5.60 -2.49 3.07
C ALA A 83 -6.87 -3.32 2.94
N ARG A 84 -7.26 -4.06 3.99
CA ARG A 84 -8.49 -4.86 4.02
C ARG A 84 -9.75 -4.01 3.84
N ALA A 85 -9.84 -2.88 4.55
CA ALA A 85 -10.97 -1.96 4.46
C ALA A 85 -11.12 -1.27 3.09
N ASN A 86 -10.02 -1.16 2.33
CA ASN A 86 -9.97 -0.47 1.04
C ASN A 86 -9.63 -1.40 -0.13
N HIS A 87 -9.81 -2.71 0.07
CA HIS A 87 -9.57 -3.70 -0.97
C HIS A 87 -10.42 -3.35 -2.21
N PRO A 88 -9.86 -3.40 -3.43
CA PRO A 88 -10.58 -3.02 -4.66
C PRO A 88 -11.88 -3.82 -4.85
N GLY A 89 -11.93 -5.06 -4.36
CA GLY A 89 -13.16 -5.88 -4.32
C GLY A 89 -14.21 -5.45 -3.28
N GLN A 90 -13.81 -4.77 -2.18
CA GLN A 90 -14.74 -4.28 -1.15
C GLN A 90 -15.35 -2.91 -1.48
N ALA A 91 -14.68 -2.08 -2.29
CA ALA A 91 -15.20 -0.76 -2.66
C ALA A 91 -16.59 -0.81 -3.35
N ALA A 92 -16.89 -1.89 -4.08
CA ALA A 92 -18.21 -2.13 -4.66
C ALA A 92 -19.29 -2.37 -3.59
N MET A 93 -18.95 -3.09 -2.52
CA MET A 93 -19.85 -3.47 -1.42
C MET A 93 -20.13 -2.29 -0.47
N SER A 94 -19.11 -1.48 -0.15
CA SER A 94 -19.25 -0.28 0.68
C SER A 94 -19.97 0.86 -0.04
N ALA A 95 -19.88 0.89 -1.37
CA ALA A 95 -20.71 1.78 -2.19
C ALA A 95 -22.17 1.31 -2.19
N LEU A 96 -22.44 0.00 -2.22
CA LEU A 96 -23.80 -0.57 -2.15
C LEU A 96 -24.51 -0.31 -0.82
N ARG A 97 -23.84 -0.47 0.31
CA ARG A 97 -24.47 -0.19 1.62
C ARG A 97 -24.82 1.29 1.86
N ARG A 98 -24.10 2.22 1.21
CA ARG A 98 -24.39 3.66 1.33
C ARG A 98 -25.63 4.11 0.54
N ARG A 99 -26.07 3.37 -0.48
CA ARG A 99 -27.27 3.68 -1.27
C ARG A 99 -28.54 3.12 -0.62
N GLU A 100 -28.43 2.09 0.21
CA GLU A 100 -29.56 1.49 0.92
C GLU A 100 -29.94 2.24 2.22
N ALA A 101 -29.04 3.06 2.77
CA ALA A 101 -29.31 3.89 3.96
C ALA A 101 -30.05 5.21 3.65
N THR A 102 -30.71 5.29 2.50
CA THR A 102 -31.53 6.44 2.09
C THR A 102 -32.78 5.92 1.39
N ILE A 103 -33.60 5.15 2.12
CA ILE A 103 -35.03 4.89 1.89
C ILE A 103 -35.68 4.81 3.27
#